data_AF-A0AAW2ZM78-F1
#
_entry.id   AF-A0AAW2ZM78-F1
#
_cell.length_a   1.000
_cell.length_b   1.000
_cell.length_c   1.000
_cell.angle_alpha   90.00
_cell.angle_beta   90.00
_cell.angle_gamma   90.00
#
_symmetry.space_group_name_H-M   'P 1'
#
loop_
_entity.id
_entity.type
_entity.pdbx_description
1 polymer ?
#
loop_
_entity_poly.entity_id
_entity_poly.type
_entity_poly.pdbx_seq_one_letter_code
_entity_poly.pdbx_strand_id
1 'polypeptide(L)'
;MSQRRHTAPELQEQYSDLPISDKKPTQKGVSLRSYYPVLTGLLFVLVLTFCMWGLPLFIMSDWKEICGRSGSCFPDKATCDCKCFDGINKKGYGRGGYKYIYYNSESTTFIIFVIVSTYIVMGERAIGHLTKLLLNRNLSLYAFIGFAATVFPNFYSASAHFNYFNDNIHHLHMHQTYFTLTELLITFCILRTAHADFSDQNSIYSWIGLSISLTHLVQSTKDQTIQNLFVKSNERNRYIPYRDIAFFTSDFIIICYFIFRLNLVQRIKMLLSGKASEANKTLKRDIVVVGFFVFVNVMILSNVTFGG
;
A
#
# COMPACT_ATOMS: atom_id res chain seq x y z
N MET A 1 4.68 -62.74 -39.33
CA MET A 1 4.65 -61.87 -38.14
C MET A 1 3.26 -61.25 -38.04
N SER A 2 2.41 -61.80 -37.16
CA SER A 2 1.00 -61.41 -37.01
C SER A 2 0.86 -60.37 -35.90
N GLN A 3 0.33 -59.21 -36.24
CA GLN A 3 0.19 -58.05 -35.38
C GLN A 3 -1.15 -58.16 -34.63
N ARG A 4 -1.11 -58.52 -33.33
CA ARG A 4 -2.30 -58.52 -32.47
C ARG A 4 -2.74 -57.08 -32.21
N ARG A 5 -3.92 -56.70 -32.72
CA ARG A 5 -4.67 -55.52 -32.27
C ARG A 5 -5.32 -55.85 -30.94
N HIS A 6 -4.87 -55.21 -29.87
CA HIS A 6 -5.63 -55.19 -28.61
C HIS A 6 -6.81 -54.23 -28.79
N THR A 7 -8.01 -54.79 -28.76
CA THR A 7 -9.28 -54.07 -28.73
C THR A 7 -9.43 -53.35 -27.39
N ALA A 8 -9.98 -52.14 -27.43
CA ALA A 8 -10.09 -51.20 -26.31
C ALA A 8 -11.11 -51.49 -25.17
N PRO A 9 -11.97 -52.55 -25.14
CA PRO A 9 -12.94 -52.66 -24.06
C PRO A 9 -12.38 -53.20 -22.73
N GLU A 10 -11.19 -53.81 -22.69
CA GLU A 10 -10.64 -54.42 -21.46
C GLU A 10 -10.10 -53.41 -20.42
N LEU A 11 -9.86 -52.14 -20.79
CA LEU A 11 -9.36 -51.13 -19.85
C LEU A 11 -10.46 -50.45 -19.02
N GLN A 12 -11.73 -50.64 -19.39
CA GLN A 12 -12.85 -49.95 -18.72
C GLN A 12 -13.37 -50.71 -17.50
N GLU A 13 -13.13 -52.03 -17.42
CA GLU A 13 -13.56 -52.87 -16.30
C GLU A 13 -12.58 -52.82 -15.11
N GLN A 14 -11.34 -52.37 -15.33
CA GLN A 14 -10.33 -52.29 -14.27
C GLN A 14 -10.43 -51.01 -13.39
N TYR A 15 -11.27 -50.04 -13.77
CA TYR A 15 -11.44 -48.76 -13.03
C TYR A 15 -12.78 -48.63 -12.30
N SER A 16 -13.72 -49.58 -12.47
CA SER A 16 -15.02 -49.55 -11.79
C SER A 16 -14.99 -49.95 -10.30
N ASP A 17 -13.89 -50.55 -9.83
CA ASP A 17 -13.77 -51.06 -8.45
C ASP A 17 -12.97 -50.13 -7.51
N LEU A 18 -12.64 -48.90 -7.93
CA LEU A 18 -12.03 -47.93 -7.03
C LEU A 18 -13.10 -47.38 -6.06
N PRO A 19 -12.97 -47.62 -4.75
CA PRO A 19 -13.93 -47.12 -3.79
C PRO A 19 -13.96 -45.59 -3.85
N ILE A 20 -15.11 -45.05 -4.24
CA ILE A 20 -15.42 -43.62 -4.16
C ILE A 20 -15.37 -43.28 -2.66
N SER A 21 -14.22 -42.74 -2.23
CA SER A 21 -14.00 -42.32 -0.86
C SER A 21 -14.88 -41.11 -0.55
N ASP A 22 -16.10 -41.36 -0.09
CA ASP A 22 -17.05 -40.41 0.52
C ASP A 22 -16.50 -39.85 1.84
N LYS A 23 -15.35 -39.17 1.78
CA LYS A 23 -14.91 -38.31 2.88
C LYS A 23 -15.74 -37.03 2.82
N LYS A 24 -16.88 -37.04 3.50
CA LYS A 24 -17.60 -35.81 3.84
C LYS A 24 -16.57 -34.81 4.39
N PRO A 25 -16.50 -33.58 3.84
CA PRO A 25 -15.58 -32.57 4.35
C PRO A 25 -15.94 -32.31 5.80
N THR A 26 -15.11 -32.79 6.72
CA THR A 26 -15.18 -32.45 8.14
C THR A 26 -15.11 -30.92 8.23
N GLN A 27 -16.26 -30.29 8.51
CA GLN A 27 -16.35 -28.90 8.92
C GLN A 27 -15.51 -28.75 10.19
N LYS A 28 -14.24 -28.37 10.02
CA LYS A 28 -13.41 -27.95 11.14
C LYS A 28 -14.07 -26.72 11.73
N GLY A 29 -14.71 -26.88 12.89
CA GLY A 29 -15.31 -25.78 13.65
C GLY A 29 -14.32 -24.63 13.72
N VAL A 30 -14.76 -23.43 13.34
CA VAL A 30 -13.94 -22.23 13.34
C VAL A 30 -13.51 -21.99 14.79
N SER A 31 -12.24 -22.26 15.09
CA SER A 31 -11.67 -22.11 16.43
C SER A 31 -11.78 -20.67 16.88
N LEU A 32 -12.18 -20.46 18.14
CA LEU A 32 -12.28 -19.14 18.79
C LEU A 32 -10.99 -18.31 18.64
N ARG A 33 -9.83 -18.97 18.50
CA ARG A 33 -8.53 -18.34 18.20
C ARG A 33 -8.50 -17.52 16.91
N SER A 34 -9.39 -17.80 15.95
CA SER A 34 -9.46 -17.05 14.69
C SER A 34 -10.01 -15.62 14.85
N TYR A 35 -10.74 -15.36 15.94
CA TYR A 35 -11.38 -14.06 16.22
C TYR A 35 -10.55 -13.12 17.09
N TYR A 36 -9.55 -13.64 17.82
CA TYR A 36 -8.67 -12.84 18.67
C TYR A 36 -8.06 -11.62 17.97
N PRO A 37 -7.46 -11.72 16.76
CA PRO A 37 -6.86 -10.56 16.11
C PRO A 37 -7.89 -9.47 15.78
N VAL A 38 -9.09 -9.87 15.35
CA VAL A 38 -10.19 -8.94 15.06
C VAL A 38 -10.68 -8.25 16.33
N LEU A 39 -10.80 -9.00 17.43
CA LEU A 39 -11.21 -8.47 18.72
C LEU A 39 -10.18 -7.52 19.30
N THR A 40 -8.89 -7.84 19.18
CA THR A 40 -7.79 -6.95 19.60
C THR A 40 -7.70 -5.71 18.72
N GLY A 41 -7.95 -5.81 17.42
CA GLY A 41 -8.02 -4.67 16.51
C GLY A 41 -9.18 -3.73 16.86
N LEU A 42 -10.38 -4.29 17.11
CA LEU A 42 -11.54 -3.53 17.57
C LEU A 42 -11.31 -2.86 18.93
N LEU A 43 -10.72 -3.59 19.89
CA LEU A 43 -10.39 -3.02 21.20
C LEU A 43 -9.35 -1.91 21.07
N PHE A 44 -8.35 -2.06 20.21
CA PHE A 44 -7.34 -1.03 19.95
C PHE A 44 -7.95 0.22 19.33
N VAL A 45 -8.85 0.06 18.35
CA VAL A 45 -9.60 1.18 17.75
C VAL A 45 -10.51 1.86 18.78
N LEU A 46 -11.19 1.10 19.63
CA LEU A 46 -12.04 1.64 20.70
C LEU A 46 -11.22 2.39 21.76
N VAL A 47 -10.07 1.86 22.17
CA VAL A 47 -9.16 2.51 23.11
C VAL A 47 -8.56 3.77 22.49
N LEU A 48 -8.13 3.73 21.22
CA LEU A 48 -7.69 4.92 20.50
C LEU A 48 -8.80 5.96 20.41
N THR A 49 -10.03 5.54 20.10
CA THR A 49 -11.19 6.43 20.05
C THR A 49 -11.45 7.04 21.44
N PHE A 50 -11.45 6.24 22.51
CA PHE A 50 -11.64 6.74 23.87
C PHE A 50 -10.54 7.71 24.32
N CYS A 51 -9.26 7.39 24.07
CA CYS A 51 -8.15 8.28 24.39
C CYS A 51 -8.15 9.55 23.53
N MET A 52 -8.75 9.54 22.34
CA MET A 52 -8.74 10.69 21.42
C MET A 52 -10.02 11.52 21.45
N TRP A 53 -11.12 11.01 21.99
CA TRP A 53 -12.34 11.79 22.20
C TRP A 53 -12.56 12.08 23.68
N GLY A 54 -12.35 11.09 24.56
CA GLY A 54 -12.47 11.26 26.00
C GLY A 54 -11.41 12.19 26.57
N LEU A 55 -10.14 12.02 26.18
CA LEU A 55 -9.05 12.84 26.71
C LEU A 55 -9.11 14.29 26.20
N PRO A 56 -9.35 14.58 24.90
CA PRO A 56 -9.52 15.95 24.43
C PRO A 56 -10.80 16.61 24.91
N LEU A 57 -11.90 15.89 25.14
CA LEU A 57 -13.07 16.48 25.82
C LEU A 57 -12.75 16.84 27.27
N PHE A 58 -11.92 16.05 27.95
CA PHE A 58 -11.40 16.35 29.30
C PHE A 58 -10.40 17.52 29.30
N ILE A 59 -9.55 17.63 28.27
CA ILE A 59 -8.63 18.77 28.09
C ILE A 59 -9.40 20.02 27.65
N MET A 60 -10.47 19.87 26.88
CA MET A 60 -11.35 20.96 26.45
C MET A 60 -12.17 21.54 27.61
N SER A 61 -12.49 20.75 28.65
CA SER A 61 -13.08 21.32 29.86
C SER A 61 -12.11 22.25 30.58
N ASP A 62 -10.81 21.92 30.60
CA ASP A 62 -9.75 22.78 31.15
C ASP A 62 -9.45 23.98 30.23
N TRP A 63 -9.65 23.83 28.92
CA TRP A 63 -9.40 24.90 27.94
C TRP A 63 -10.32 26.10 28.11
N LYS A 64 -11.57 25.88 28.57
CA LYS A 64 -12.50 26.96 28.94
C LYS A 64 -11.97 27.80 30.11
N GLU A 65 -11.28 27.16 31.06
CA GLU A 65 -10.70 27.81 32.25
C GLU A 65 -9.43 28.60 31.88
N ILE A 66 -8.62 28.09 30.96
CA ILE A 66 -7.42 28.76 30.43
C ILE A 66 -7.81 29.97 29.55
N CYS A 67 -8.84 29.81 28.72
CA CYS A 67 -9.39 30.87 27.86
C CYS A 67 -9.93 32.08 28.63
N GLY A 68 -10.52 31.85 29.81
CA GLY A 68 -11.05 32.91 30.66
C GLY A 68 -10.00 33.91 31.16
N ARG A 69 -8.71 33.54 31.14
CA ARG A 69 -7.61 34.41 31.60
C ARG A 69 -6.95 35.26 30.51
N SER A 70 -7.10 34.93 29.22
CA SER A 70 -6.28 35.51 28.14
C SER A 70 -7.00 36.44 27.15
N GLY A 71 -8.32 36.66 27.29
CA GLY A 71 -9.06 37.65 26.51
C GLY A 71 -9.37 37.31 25.04
N SER A 72 -8.72 36.32 24.43
CA SER A 72 -9.12 35.75 23.13
C SER A 72 -8.74 34.26 23.00
N CYS A 73 -9.71 33.44 22.59
CA CYS A 73 -9.57 31.97 22.47
C CYS A 73 -9.15 31.48 21.08
N PHE A 74 -9.12 32.38 20.10
CA PHE A 74 -8.93 32.00 18.70
C PHE A 74 -7.57 32.52 18.24
N PRO A 75 -6.58 31.63 18.03
CA PRO A 75 -5.31 32.04 17.44
C PRO A 75 -5.55 32.57 16.03
N ASP A 76 -5.00 33.76 15.74
CA ASP A 76 -5.03 34.32 14.40
C ASP A 76 -4.18 33.47 13.46
N LYS A 77 -4.85 32.76 12.54
CA LYS A 77 -4.21 31.84 11.60
C LYS A 77 -3.26 32.55 10.62
N ALA A 78 -3.46 33.85 10.39
CA ALA A 78 -2.67 34.64 9.44
C ALA A 78 -1.37 35.19 10.06
N THR A 79 -1.35 35.42 11.38
CA THR A 79 -0.23 36.10 12.06
C THR A 79 0.44 35.25 13.15
N CYS A 80 0.04 33.98 13.31
CA CYS A 80 0.63 33.04 14.27
C CYS A 80 2.09 32.73 13.91
N ASP A 81 2.99 33.58 14.41
CA ASP A 81 4.44 33.40 14.45
C ASP A 81 4.85 32.60 15.70
N CYS A 82 6.13 32.26 15.84
CA CYS A 82 6.77 31.35 16.80
C CYS A 82 6.50 31.61 18.30
N LYS A 83 5.64 32.57 18.63
CA LYS A 83 5.09 32.85 19.98
C LYS A 83 3.84 32.03 20.31
N CYS A 84 3.19 31.42 19.31
CA CYS A 84 2.20 30.38 19.58
C CYS A 84 2.89 29.17 20.24
N PHE A 85 2.28 28.56 21.27
CA PHE A 85 2.72 27.29 21.93
C PHE A 85 3.48 26.25 21.06
N ASP A 86 3.18 26.05 19.77
CA ASP A 86 3.90 25.14 18.84
C ASP A 86 5.24 25.72 18.30
N GLY A 87 5.35 27.06 18.21
CA GLY A 87 6.59 27.76 17.87
C GLY A 87 7.71 27.53 18.89
N ILE A 88 7.36 27.17 20.12
CA ILE A 88 8.32 26.81 21.18
C ILE A 88 8.87 25.39 20.98
N ASN A 89 8.03 24.43 20.59
CA ASN A 89 8.44 23.02 20.37
C ASN A 89 9.10 22.78 19.01
N LYS A 90 8.95 23.70 18.05
CA LYS A 90 9.58 23.63 16.72
C LYS A 90 10.57 24.74 16.41
N LYS A 91 11.15 25.40 17.42
CA LYS A 91 12.25 26.36 17.23
C LYS A 91 13.37 25.71 16.41
N GLY A 92 13.46 26.06 15.12
CA GLY A 92 14.48 25.55 14.20
C GLY A 92 13.95 25.02 12.85
N TYR A 93 12.67 24.68 12.73
CA TYR A 93 12.07 24.35 11.43
C TYR A 93 11.57 25.65 10.80
N GLY A 94 12.19 26.09 9.70
CA GLY A 94 11.91 27.36 9.00
C GLY A 94 10.54 27.48 8.32
N ARG A 95 9.50 26.87 8.89
CA ARG A 95 8.09 26.91 8.44
C ARG A 95 7.18 27.12 9.65
N GLY A 96 7.36 28.26 10.33
CA GLY A 96 6.43 28.75 11.33
C GLY A 96 5.09 29.08 10.68
N GLY A 97 4.00 28.57 11.26
CA GLY A 97 2.64 28.79 10.78
C GLY A 97 1.64 27.99 11.61
N TYR A 98 0.36 28.38 11.53
CA TYR A 98 -0.73 27.76 12.30
C TYR A 98 -0.87 26.26 12.02
N LYS A 99 -1.05 25.46 13.09
CA LYS A 99 -1.21 24.00 13.01
C LYS A 99 -2.55 23.57 13.60
N TYR A 100 -3.29 22.75 12.86
CA TYR A 100 -4.65 22.36 13.25
C TYR A 100 -4.69 21.41 14.44
N ILE A 101 -3.80 20.41 14.52
CA ILE A 101 -3.92 19.35 15.54
C ILE A 101 -3.59 19.82 16.97
N TYR A 102 -2.86 20.93 17.11
CA TYR A 102 -2.36 21.40 18.41
C TYR A 102 -3.27 22.42 19.09
N TYR A 103 -4.24 23.00 18.37
CA TYR A 103 -5.01 24.14 18.88
C TYR A 103 -6.51 24.06 18.69
N ASN A 104 -7.04 23.31 17.72
CA ASN A 104 -8.47 23.41 17.42
C ASN A 104 -9.06 22.10 16.86
N SER A 105 -10.19 21.68 17.42
CA SER A 105 -11.01 20.59 16.87
C SER A 105 -11.84 21.14 15.69
N GLU A 106 -11.17 21.44 14.58
CA GLU A 106 -11.81 21.85 13.32
C GLU A 106 -12.08 20.64 12.41
N SER A 107 -12.85 20.83 11.34
CA SER A 107 -13.14 19.79 10.34
C SER A 107 -11.86 19.18 9.74
N THR A 108 -10.78 19.96 9.61
CA THR A 108 -9.46 19.46 9.19
C THR A 108 -8.88 18.44 10.17
N THR A 109 -9.04 18.66 11.48
CA THR A 109 -8.60 17.72 12.52
C THR A 109 -9.36 16.39 12.41
N PHE A 110 -10.66 16.43 12.08
CA PHE A 110 -11.44 15.24 11.78
C PHE A 110 -10.94 14.51 10.51
N ILE A 111 -10.58 15.23 9.44
CA ILE A 111 -10.00 14.63 8.23
C ILE A 111 -8.68 13.92 8.55
N ILE A 112 -7.78 14.57 9.29
CA ILE A 112 -6.51 13.97 9.73
C ILE A 112 -6.77 12.69 10.53
N PHE A 113 -7.75 12.72 11.44
CA PHE A 113 -8.14 11.55 12.23
C PHE A 113 -8.64 10.40 11.35
N VAL A 114 -9.53 10.68 10.39
CA VAL A 114 -10.05 9.67 9.45
C VAL A 114 -8.90 9.05 8.66
N ILE A 115 -7.94 9.85 8.19
CA ILE A 115 -6.75 9.38 7.48
C ILE A 115 -5.92 8.44 8.37
N VAL A 116 -5.51 8.91 9.55
CA VAL A 116 -4.67 8.12 10.48
C VAL A 116 -5.37 6.81 10.87
N SER A 117 -6.66 6.88 11.20
CA SER A 117 -7.46 5.70 11.56
C SER A 117 -7.56 4.70 10.41
N THR A 118 -7.73 5.19 9.18
CA THR A 118 -7.74 4.36 7.97
C THR A 118 -6.42 3.60 7.82
N TYR A 119 -5.28 4.28 7.95
CA TYR A 119 -3.96 3.63 7.89
C TYR A 119 -3.76 2.58 8.98
N ILE A 120 -4.18 2.87 10.22
CA ILE A 120 -4.08 1.92 11.33
C ILE A 120 -4.91 0.67 11.07
N VAL A 121 -6.18 0.82 10.67
CA VAL A 121 -7.07 -0.31 10.39
C VAL A 121 -6.59 -1.12 9.20
N MET A 122 -6.12 -0.46 8.13
CA MET A 122 -5.56 -1.17 6.97
C MET A 122 -4.27 -1.92 7.33
N GLY A 123 -3.40 -1.30 8.12
CA GLY A 123 -2.17 -1.92 8.62
C GLY A 123 -2.45 -3.15 9.49
N GLU A 124 -3.39 -3.04 10.44
CA GLU A 124 -3.82 -4.17 11.28
C GLU A 124 -4.32 -5.34 10.43
N ARG A 125 -5.23 -5.07 9.48
CA ARG A 125 -5.78 -6.12 8.60
C ARG A 125 -4.71 -6.74 7.71
N ALA A 126 -3.78 -5.94 7.20
CA ALA A 126 -2.68 -6.41 6.37
C ALA A 126 -1.75 -7.35 7.14
N ILE A 127 -1.33 -6.95 8.34
CA ILE A 127 -0.49 -7.76 9.22
C ILE A 127 -1.25 -9.03 9.64
N GLY A 128 -2.51 -8.90 10.05
CA GLY A 128 -3.34 -10.04 10.44
C GLY A 128 -3.51 -11.07 9.31
N HIS A 129 -3.69 -10.63 8.07
CA HIS A 129 -3.72 -11.52 6.90
C HIS A 129 -2.38 -12.21 6.66
N LEU A 130 -1.27 -11.46 6.71
CA LEU A 130 0.07 -12.00 6.52
C LEU A 130 0.44 -13.02 7.61
N THR A 131 0.10 -12.73 8.87
CA THR A 131 0.28 -13.66 9.99
C THR A 131 -0.52 -14.93 9.79
N LYS A 132 -1.77 -14.86 9.33
CA LYS A 132 -2.58 -16.04 9.01
C LYS A 132 -1.90 -16.90 7.94
N LEU A 133 -1.39 -16.30 6.86
CA LEU A 133 -0.67 -17.02 5.81
C LEU A 133 0.62 -17.66 6.33
N LEU A 134 1.38 -16.92 7.16
CA LEU A 134 2.62 -17.40 7.77
C LEU A 134 2.38 -18.61 8.68
N LEU A 135 1.38 -18.52 9.58
CA LEU A 135 1.02 -19.61 10.49
C LEU A 135 0.52 -20.85 9.75
N ASN A 136 -0.18 -20.65 8.62
CA ASN A 136 -0.62 -21.73 7.75
C ASN A 136 0.48 -22.27 6.83
N ARG A 137 1.72 -21.75 6.92
CA ARG A 137 2.85 -22.08 6.03
C ARG A 137 2.52 -21.93 4.53
N ASN A 138 1.59 -21.05 4.20
CA ASN A 138 1.20 -20.75 2.82
C ASN A 138 1.62 -19.32 2.41
N LEU A 139 2.64 -18.75 3.07
CA LEU A 139 3.17 -17.44 2.72
C LEU A 139 4.40 -17.60 1.80
N SER A 140 4.35 -16.97 0.63
CA SER A 140 5.51 -16.89 -0.25
C SER A 140 6.55 -15.92 0.34
N LEU A 141 7.83 -16.35 0.42
CA LEU A 141 8.93 -15.47 0.83
C LEU A 141 9.01 -14.21 -0.04
N TYR A 142 8.79 -14.34 -1.35
CA TYR A 142 8.80 -13.21 -2.27
C TYR A 142 7.67 -12.23 -1.99
N ALA A 143 6.48 -12.72 -1.60
CA ALA A 143 5.38 -11.86 -1.21
C ALA A 143 5.63 -11.17 0.13
N PHE A 144 6.30 -11.84 1.07
CA PHE A 144 6.74 -11.22 2.32
C PHE A 144 7.72 -10.07 2.06
N ILE A 145 8.72 -10.30 1.19
CA ILE A 145 9.68 -9.25 0.78
C ILE A 145 8.97 -8.10 0.06
N GLY A 146 8.06 -8.42 -0.87
CA GLY A 146 7.23 -7.42 -1.56
C GLY A 146 6.39 -6.61 -0.59
N PHE A 147 5.76 -7.25 0.40
CA PHE A 147 4.99 -6.56 1.45
C PHE A 147 5.89 -5.67 2.31
N ALA A 148 7.07 -6.15 2.72
CA ALA A 148 8.03 -5.35 3.48
C ALA A 148 8.46 -4.09 2.72
N ALA A 149 8.62 -4.18 1.39
CA ALA A 149 8.92 -3.03 0.53
C ALA A 149 7.77 -1.99 0.50
N THR A 150 6.52 -2.37 0.79
CA THR A 150 5.42 -1.39 0.87
C THR A 150 5.35 -0.62 2.19
N VAL A 151 6.08 -1.04 3.24
CA VAL A 151 5.98 -0.40 4.56
C VAL A 151 6.46 1.05 4.52
N PHE A 152 7.61 1.31 3.89
CA PHE A 152 8.17 2.66 3.81
C PHE A 152 7.27 3.62 3.01
N PRO A 153 6.83 3.30 1.77
CA PRO A 153 5.92 4.16 1.03
C PRO A 153 4.63 4.48 1.79
N ASN A 154 3.92 3.46 2.30
CA ASN A 154 2.67 3.69 3.04
C ASN A 154 2.87 4.54 4.29
N PHE A 155 3.95 4.31 5.05
CA PHE A 155 4.26 5.12 6.22
C PHE A 155 4.57 6.57 5.84
N TYR A 156 5.37 6.78 4.79
CA TYR A 156 5.65 8.11 4.29
C TYR A 156 4.37 8.80 3.82
N SER A 157 3.52 8.13 3.07
CA SER A 157 2.25 8.65 2.59
C SER A 157 1.28 9.04 3.69
N ALA A 158 1.20 8.24 4.77
CA ALA A 158 0.44 8.58 5.96
C ALA A 158 0.99 9.85 6.63
N SER A 159 2.32 9.92 6.80
CA SER A 159 3.00 11.07 7.41
C SER A 159 2.87 12.33 6.55
N ALA A 160 3.00 12.22 5.22
CA ALA A 160 2.86 13.33 4.29
C ALA A 160 1.42 13.87 4.29
N HIS A 161 0.41 12.99 4.24
CA HIS A 161 -0.99 13.41 4.38
C HIS A 161 -1.25 14.13 5.69
N PHE A 162 -0.80 13.56 6.81
CA PHE A 162 -0.91 14.18 8.12
C PHE A 162 -0.33 15.59 8.11
N ASN A 163 0.91 15.73 7.62
CA ASN A 163 1.60 17.01 7.60
C ASN A 163 0.93 18.02 6.65
N TYR A 164 0.50 17.62 5.46
CA TYR A 164 -0.14 18.55 4.52
C TYR A 164 -1.46 19.09 5.05
N PHE A 165 -2.28 18.25 5.70
CA PHE A 165 -3.53 18.71 6.29
C PHE A 165 -3.27 19.56 7.52
N ASN A 166 -2.31 19.16 8.37
CA ASN A 166 -1.95 19.90 9.57
C ASN A 166 -1.33 21.27 9.25
N ASP A 167 -0.60 21.37 8.14
CA ASP A 167 0.12 22.57 7.70
C ASP A 167 -0.67 23.39 6.66
N ASN A 168 -1.91 22.99 6.32
CA ASN A 168 -2.79 23.68 5.38
C ASN A 168 -2.23 23.80 3.93
N ILE A 169 -1.46 22.81 3.47
CA ILE A 169 -0.76 22.87 2.18
C ILE A 169 -1.65 22.29 1.06
N HIS A 170 -2.64 23.09 0.64
CA HIS A 170 -3.75 22.60 -0.21
C HIS A 170 -3.35 22.08 -1.59
N HIS A 171 -2.37 22.72 -2.23
CA HIS A 171 -1.96 22.38 -3.60
C HIS A 171 -1.30 20.99 -3.72
N LEU A 172 -0.83 20.39 -2.60
CA LEU A 172 -0.21 19.06 -2.61
C LEU A 172 -1.18 17.93 -2.25
N HIS A 173 -2.41 18.24 -1.82
CA HIS A 173 -3.35 17.21 -1.36
C HIS A 173 -3.74 16.22 -2.44
N MET A 174 -4.07 16.69 -3.65
CA MET A 174 -4.52 15.80 -4.72
C MET A 174 -3.41 14.87 -5.19
N HIS A 175 -2.20 15.42 -5.36
CA HIS A 175 -1.01 14.64 -5.67
C HIS A 175 -0.74 13.58 -4.59
N GLN A 176 -0.74 13.98 -3.33
CA GLN A 176 -0.50 13.06 -2.21
C GLN A 176 -1.60 12.00 -2.09
N THR A 177 -2.86 12.36 -2.33
CA THR A 177 -4.01 11.44 -2.34
C THR A 177 -3.83 10.35 -3.40
N TYR A 178 -3.41 10.73 -4.61
CA TYR A 178 -3.11 9.77 -5.68
C TYR A 178 -2.04 8.76 -5.27
N PHE A 179 -0.90 9.21 -4.74
CA PHE A 179 0.19 8.33 -4.31
C PHE A 179 -0.25 7.39 -3.18
N THR A 180 -0.95 7.90 -2.18
CA THR A 180 -1.51 7.08 -1.11
C THR A 180 -2.47 6.01 -1.61
N LEU A 181 -3.43 6.36 -2.47
CA LEU A 181 -4.38 5.38 -2.99
C LEU A 181 -3.68 4.30 -3.81
N THR A 182 -2.69 4.68 -4.62
CA THR A 182 -1.93 3.75 -5.45
C THR A 182 -1.00 2.85 -4.63
N GLU A 183 -0.35 3.35 -3.58
CA GLU A 183 0.46 2.56 -2.64
C GLU A 183 -0.38 1.57 -1.82
N LEU A 184 -1.55 2.00 -1.34
CA LEU A 184 -2.51 1.12 -0.66
C LEU A 184 -3.03 0.04 -1.61
N LEU A 185 -3.29 0.39 -2.88
CA LEU A 185 -3.72 -0.57 -3.90
C LEU A 185 -2.63 -1.60 -4.24
N ILE A 186 -1.37 -1.17 -4.36
CA ILE A 186 -0.23 -2.09 -4.51
C ILE A 186 -0.16 -3.06 -3.32
N THR A 187 -0.26 -2.53 -2.10
CA THR A 187 -0.24 -3.34 -0.87
C THR A 187 -1.35 -4.40 -0.89
N PHE A 188 -2.56 -3.99 -1.29
CA PHE A 188 -3.68 -4.90 -1.49
C PHE A 188 -3.37 -5.97 -2.57
N CYS A 189 -2.84 -5.59 -3.73
CA CYS A 189 -2.47 -6.52 -4.79
C CYS A 189 -1.42 -7.56 -4.34
N ILE A 190 -0.44 -7.16 -3.52
CA ILE A 190 0.55 -8.07 -2.94
C ILE A 190 -0.14 -9.06 -2.00
N LEU A 191 -0.97 -8.58 -1.07
CA LEU A 191 -1.69 -9.44 -0.12
C LEU A 191 -2.63 -10.44 -0.81
N ARG A 192 -3.27 -10.03 -1.92
CA ARG A 192 -4.11 -10.91 -2.75
C ARG A 192 -3.32 -11.98 -3.50
N THR A 193 -2.02 -11.79 -3.69
CA THR A 193 -1.15 -12.71 -4.42
C THR A 193 -0.10 -13.39 -3.55
N ALA A 194 -0.22 -13.24 -2.22
CA ALA A 194 0.81 -13.63 -1.26
C ALA A 194 0.92 -15.14 -0.99
N HIS A 195 0.00 -15.93 -1.53
CA HIS A 195 -0.04 -17.38 -1.37
C HIS A 195 1.23 -18.04 -1.95
N ALA A 196 1.75 -19.04 -1.24
CA ALA A 196 2.92 -19.82 -1.64
C ALA A 196 2.60 -20.79 -2.78
N ASP A 197 1.37 -21.31 -2.80
CA ASP A 197 0.85 -21.96 -4.00
C ASP A 197 0.75 -20.91 -5.13
N PHE A 198 1.34 -21.21 -6.28
CA PHE A 198 1.21 -20.38 -7.49
C PHE A 198 -0.16 -20.59 -8.15
N SER A 199 -1.20 -20.90 -7.36
CA SER A 199 -2.57 -21.15 -7.85
C SER A 199 -3.12 -19.92 -8.56
N ASP A 200 -2.83 -18.73 -8.04
CA ASP A 200 -3.19 -17.42 -8.61
C ASP A 200 -2.10 -16.84 -9.52
N GLN A 201 -1.33 -17.69 -10.22
CA GLN A 201 -0.37 -17.20 -11.21
C GLN A 201 -1.10 -16.47 -12.35
N ASN A 202 -0.60 -15.30 -12.75
CA ASN A 202 -1.26 -14.42 -13.74
C ASN A 202 -2.58 -13.78 -13.29
N SER A 203 -2.79 -13.58 -11.99
CA SER A 203 -3.95 -12.83 -11.49
C SER A 203 -4.00 -11.39 -12.03
N ILE A 204 -5.21 -10.85 -12.17
CA ILE A 204 -5.42 -9.42 -12.50
C ILE A 204 -4.71 -8.48 -11.52
N TYR A 205 -4.60 -8.88 -10.24
CA TYR A 205 -3.90 -8.12 -9.21
C TYR A 205 -2.40 -7.98 -9.51
N SER A 206 -1.78 -8.99 -10.12
CA SER A 206 -0.37 -8.92 -10.51
C SER A 206 -0.15 -7.95 -11.66
N TRP A 207 -1.09 -7.86 -12.60
CA TRP A 207 -1.06 -6.87 -13.69
C TRP A 207 -1.24 -5.44 -13.17
N ILE A 208 -2.25 -5.22 -12.34
CA ILE A 208 -2.53 -3.92 -11.73
C ILE A 208 -1.32 -3.45 -10.91
N GLY A 209 -0.81 -4.31 -10.02
CA GLY A 209 0.34 -3.98 -9.18
C GLY A 209 1.59 -3.66 -10.01
N LEU A 210 1.89 -4.45 -11.04
CA LEU A 210 3.00 -4.17 -11.95
C LEU A 210 2.85 -2.82 -12.65
N SER A 211 1.67 -2.52 -13.17
CA SER A 211 1.41 -1.26 -13.87
C SER A 211 1.57 -0.04 -12.96
N ILE A 212 1.04 -0.09 -11.74
CA ILE A 212 1.16 1.04 -10.80
C ILE A 212 2.63 1.26 -10.42
N SER A 213 3.36 0.21 -10.04
CA SER A 213 4.77 0.36 -9.67
C SER A 213 5.65 0.83 -10.83
N LEU A 214 5.34 0.44 -12.08
CA LEU A 214 6.00 1.01 -13.26
C LEU A 214 5.68 2.50 -13.43
N THR A 215 4.44 2.92 -13.19
CA THR A 215 4.11 4.35 -13.19
C THR A 215 4.87 5.11 -12.12
N HIS A 216 4.95 4.58 -10.89
CA HIS A 216 5.73 5.18 -9.81
C HIS A 216 7.20 5.31 -10.18
N LEU A 217 7.79 4.27 -10.79
CA LEU A 217 9.17 4.31 -11.28
C LEU A 217 9.40 5.39 -12.35
N VAL A 218 8.51 5.49 -13.33
CA VAL A 218 8.56 6.52 -14.39
C VAL A 218 8.47 7.91 -13.77
N GLN A 219 7.56 8.10 -12.81
CA GLN A 219 7.38 9.40 -12.17
C GLN A 219 8.56 9.77 -11.26
N SER A 220 9.06 8.83 -10.46
CA SER A 220 10.24 9.03 -9.61
C SER A 220 11.43 9.49 -10.46
N THR A 221 11.59 8.90 -11.64
CA THR A 221 12.64 9.25 -12.61
C THR A 221 12.43 10.66 -13.19
N LYS A 222 11.19 11.03 -13.52
CA LYS A 222 10.83 12.33 -14.12
C LYS A 222 10.98 13.50 -13.14
N ASP A 223 10.47 13.37 -11.92
CA ASP A 223 10.27 14.54 -11.06
C ASP A 223 11.53 14.93 -10.28
N GLN A 224 12.21 13.98 -9.65
CA GLN A 224 13.14 14.32 -8.55
C GLN A 224 14.38 13.41 -8.46
N THR A 225 14.29 12.13 -8.86
CA THR A 225 15.39 11.17 -8.61
C THR A 225 16.66 11.53 -9.38
N ILE A 226 16.57 11.79 -10.69
CA ILE A 226 17.77 12.13 -11.49
C ILE A 226 18.34 13.47 -11.03
N GLN A 227 17.48 14.45 -10.76
CA GLN A 227 17.93 15.78 -10.37
C GLN A 227 18.56 15.79 -8.96
N ASN A 228 17.99 15.07 -8.00
CA ASN A 228 18.49 15.02 -6.62
C ASN A 228 19.70 14.10 -6.45
N LEU A 229 19.81 13.02 -7.22
CA LEU A 229 20.96 12.11 -7.16
C LEU A 229 22.17 12.59 -7.95
N PHE A 230 21.95 13.22 -9.12
CA PHE A 230 23.04 13.49 -10.07
C PHE A 230 23.26 14.97 -10.38
N VAL A 231 22.30 15.87 -10.11
CA VAL A 231 22.39 17.27 -10.58
C VAL A 231 22.50 18.28 -9.43
N LYS A 232 21.74 18.12 -8.35
CA LYS A 232 21.72 19.04 -7.22
C LYS A 232 22.01 18.28 -5.93
N SER A 233 23.29 18.21 -5.58
CA SER A 233 23.73 18.04 -4.19
C SER A 233 23.26 19.25 -3.38
N ASN A 234 21.99 19.30 -3.00
CA ASN A 234 21.49 20.33 -2.09
C ASN A 234 22.06 20.04 -0.70
N GLU A 235 23.20 20.66 -0.37
CA GLU A 235 23.86 20.58 0.93
C GLU A 235 22.92 20.90 2.12
N ARG A 236 21.83 21.63 1.85
CA ARG A 236 20.86 22.11 2.84
C ARG A 236 19.83 21.05 3.30
N ASN A 237 19.57 19.98 2.54
CA ASN A 237 18.56 18.96 2.88
C ASN A 237 19.04 17.53 2.58
N ARG A 238 19.91 17.01 3.45
CA ARG A 238 20.50 15.66 3.32
C ARG A 238 19.50 14.50 3.31
N TYR A 239 18.25 14.69 3.72
CA TYR A 239 17.24 13.62 3.80
C TYR A 239 16.53 13.32 2.47
N ILE A 240 16.54 14.24 1.51
CA ILE A 240 15.80 14.10 0.24
C ILE A 240 16.33 12.93 -0.61
N PRO A 241 17.65 12.75 -0.80
CA PRO A 241 18.17 11.63 -1.58
C PRO A 241 17.84 10.26 -0.97
N TYR A 242 17.90 10.11 0.36
CA TYR A 242 17.57 8.84 1.03
C TYR A 242 16.11 8.45 0.84
N ARG A 243 15.21 9.44 0.89
CA ARG A 243 13.79 9.23 0.61
C ARG A 243 13.59 8.74 -0.82
N ASP A 244 14.21 9.40 -1.80
CA ASP A 244 14.04 9.06 -3.22
C ASP A 244 14.62 7.66 -3.53
N ILE A 245 15.76 7.30 -2.94
CA ILE A 245 16.33 5.95 -3.03
C ILE A 245 15.40 4.91 -2.41
N ALA A 246 14.78 5.22 -1.27
CA ALA A 246 13.87 4.30 -0.60
C ALA A 246 12.60 4.04 -1.42
N PHE A 247 12.01 5.07 -2.04
CA PHE A 247 10.89 4.91 -2.97
C PHE A 247 11.30 4.09 -4.19
N PHE A 248 12.39 4.46 -4.87
CA PHE A 248 12.89 3.76 -6.04
C PHE A 248 13.16 2.27 -5.75
N THR A 249 13.81 1.99 -4.61
CA THR A 249 14.14 0.62 -4.19
C THR A 249 12.87 -0.17 -3.88
N SER A 250 11.89 0.46 -3.22
CA SER A 250 10.61 -0.17 -2.91
C SER A 250 9.87 -0.57 -4.19
N ASP A 251 9.72 0.35 -5.14
CA ASP A 251 9.08 0.08 -6.43
C ASP A 251 9.82 -0.98 -7.23
N PHE A 252 11.16 -0.95 -7.24
CA PHE A 252 11.95 -1.95 -7.93
C PHE A 252 11.73 -3.37 -7.37
N ILE A 253 11.71 -3.51 -6.03
CA ILE A 253 11.41 -4.81 -5.38
C ILE A 253 10.01 -5.29 -5.76
N ILE A 254 9.02 -4.39 -5.76
CA ILE A 254 7.63 -4.71 -6.07
C ILE A 254 7.47 -5.11 -7.56
N ILE A 255 8.15 -4.41 -8.48
CA ILE A 255 8.20 -4.77 -9.90
C ILE A 255 8.79 -6.18 -10.07
N CYS A 256 9.93 -6.47 -9.44
CA CYS A 256 10.56 -7.78 -9.47
C CYS A 256 9.60 -8.87 -8.95
N TYR A 257 8.89 -8.60 -7.86
CA TYR A 257 7.88 -9.50 -7.31
C TYR A 257 6.77 -9.80 -8.33
N PHE A 258 6.15 -8.79 -8.95
CA PHE A 258 5.07 -9.01 -9.91
C PHE A 258 5.55 -9.64 -11.22
N ILE A 259 6.74 -9.31 -11.72
CA ILE A 259 7.37 -9.98 -12.88
C ILE A 259 7.52 -11.48 -12.61
N PHE A 260 7.98 -11.84 -11.41
CA PHE A 260 8.10 -13.23 -11.00
C PHE A 260 6.73 -13.92 -10.89
N ARG A 261 5.73 -13.26 -10.27
CA ARG A 261 4.36 -13.80 -10.14
C ARG A 261 3.65 -13.99 -11.49
N LEU A 262 3.96 -13.17 -12.49
CA LEU A 262 3.41 -13.29 -13.85
C LEU A 262 4.19 -14.29 -14.73
N ASN A 263 5.22 -14.94 -14.18
CA ASN A 263 6.09 -15.85 -14.91
C ASN A 263 6.71 -15.23 -16.19
N LEU A 264 6.87 -13.92 -16.22
CA LEU A 264 7.32 -13.19 -17.42
C LEU A 264 8.72 -13.64 -17.82
N VAL A 265 9.59 -13.94 -16.85
CA VAL A 265 10.95 -14.44 -17.10
C VAL A 265 10.93 -15.74 -17.90
N GLN A 266 10.06 -16.70 -17.54
CA GLN A 266 9.99 -17.97 -18.26
C GLN A 266 9.42 -17.77 -19.68
N ARG A 267 8.43 -16.88 -19.83
CA ARG A 267 7.88 -16.53 -21.15
C ARG A 267 8.91 -15.89 -22.06
N ILE A 268 9.71 -14.97 -21.53
CA ILE A 268 10.83 -14.34 -22.27
C ILE A 268 11.88 -15.39 -22.65
N LYS A 269 12.25 -16.30 -21.74
CA LYS A 269 13.18 -17.41 -22.05
C LYS A 269 12.66 -18.32 -23.17
N MET A 270 11.37 -18.67 -23.16
CA MET A 270 10.75 -19.49 -24.21
C MET A 270 10.74 -18.80 -25.58
N LEU A 271 10.61 -17.47 -25.59
CA LEU A 271 10.70 -16.66 -26.81
C LEU A 271 12.11 -16.63 -27.38
N LEU A 272 13.10 -16.37 -26.53
CA LEU A 272 14.50 -16.38 -26.92
C LEU A 272 14.96 -17.76 -27.40
N SER A 273 14.35 -18.85 -26.91
CA SER A 273 14.65 -20.21 -27.33
C SER A 273 13.89 -20.70 -28.58
N GLY A 274 13.19 -19.82 -29.31
CA GLY A 274 12.51 -20.16 -30.57
C GLY A 274 11.23 -21.02 -30.44
N LYS A 275 10.76 -21.33 -29.22
CA LYS A 275 9.50 -22.07 -28.98
C LYS A 275 8.28 -21.13 -29.00
N ALA A 276 8.27 -20.22 -29.98
CA ALA A 276 7.81 -18.86 -29.80
C ALA A 276 6.32 -18.62 -30.06
N SER A 277 5.61 -19.45 -30.82
CA SER A 277 4.31 -19.04 -31.40
C SER A 277 3.26 -18.63 -30.35
N GLU A 278 3.07 -19.44 -29.31
CA GLU A 278 2.03 -19.21 -28.29
C GLU A 278 2.51 -18.29 -27.15
N ALA A 279 3.78 -18.40 -26.77
CA ALA A 279 4.42 -17.49 -25.82
C ALA A 279 4.44 -16.04 -26.34
N ASN A 280 4.56 -15.85 -27.67
CA ASN A 280 4.66 -14.53 -28.30
C ASN A 280 3.32 -13.80 -28.28
N LYS A 281 2.23 -14.51 -28.59
CA LYS A 281 0.87 -13.94 -28.54
C LYS A 281 0.52 -13.47 -27.13
N THR A 282 0.83 -14.31 -26.12
CA THR A 282 0.53 -14.00 -24.73
C THR A 282 1.37 -12.84 -24.21
N LEU A 283 2.69 -12.83 -24.47
CA LEU A 283 3.56 -11.72 -24.04
C LEU A 283 3.20 -10.40 -24.72
N LYS A 284 2.84 -10.40 -26.02
CA LYS A 284 2.39 -9.18 -26.71
C LYS A 284 1.15 -8.59 -26.04
N ARG A 285 0.15 -9.43 -25.74
CA ARG A 285 -1.06 -8.99 -25.03
C ARG A 285 -0.70 -8.39 -23.67
N ASP A 286 0.16 -9.07 -22.92
CA ASP A 286 0.60 -8.66 -21.59
C ASP A 286 1.30 -7.28 -21.63
N ILE A 287 2.22 -7.06 -22.58
CA ILE A 287 2.90 -5.77 -22.79
C ILE A 287 1.90 -4.67 -23.14
N VAL A 288 0.94 -4.95 -24.03
CA VAL A 288 -0.09 -3.98 -24.44
C VAL A 288 -0.96 -3.60 -23.24
N VAL A 289 -1.37 -4.57 -22.42
CA VAL A 289 -2.19 -4.31 -21.22
C VAL A 289 -1.41 -3.46 -20.22
N VAL A 290 -0.18 -3.86 -19.87
CA VAL A 290 0.65 -3.09 -18.92
C VAL A 290 0.93 -1.69 -19.44
N GLY A 291 1.31 -1.56 -20.72
CA GLY A 291 1.59 -0.28 -21.35
C GLY A 291 0.37 0.65 -21.37
N PHE A 292 -0.81 0.11 -21.66
CA PHE A 292 -2.06 0.87 -21.60
C PHE A 292 -2.34 1.38 -20.18
N PHE A 293 -2.25 0.52 -19.16
CA PHE A 293 -2.47 0.95 -17.78
C PHE A 293 -1.42 1.98 -17.32
N VAL A 294 -0.15 1.79 -17.66
CA VAL A 294 0.90 2.77 -17.33
C VAL A 294 0.60 4.11 -17.98
N PHE A 295 0.23 4.12 -19.27
CA PHE A 295 -0.14 5.34 -19.98
C PHE A 295 -1.32 6.06 -19.32
N VAL A 296 -2.41 5.33 -18.99
CA VAL A 296 -3.59 5.91 -18.32
C VAL A 296 -3.21 6.50 -16.96
N ASN A 297 -2.43 5.78 -16.14
CA ASN A 297 -2.01 6.28 -14.83
C ASN A 297 -1.13 7.54 -14.96
N VAL A 298 -0.22 7.59 -15.94
CA VAL A 298 0.59 8.80 -16.22
C VAL A 298 -0.28 9.98 -16.67
N MET A 299 -1.31 9.74 -17.49
CA MET A 299 -2.25 10.79 -17.91
C MET A 299 -3.07 11.33 -16.74
N ILE A 300 -3.60 10.45 -15.87
CA ILE A 300 -4.31 10.84 -14.65
C ILE A 300 -3.41 11.71 -13.78
N LEU A 301 -2.19 11.26 -13.53
CA LEU A 301 -1.25 11.99 -12.69
C LEU A 301 -0.86 13.35 -13.29
N SER A 302 -0.68 13.42 -14.61
CA SER A 302 -0.41 14.69 -15.31
C SER A 302 -1.57 15.68 -15.14
N ASN A 303 -2.82 15.22 -15.27
CA ASN A 303 -3.97 16.09 -15.02
C ASN A 303 -4.10 16.52 -13.56
N VAL A 304 -3.75 15.64 -12.62
CA VAL A 304 -3.73 15.96 -11.17
C VAL A 304 -2.64 16.98 -10.82
N THR A 305 -1.52 17.00 -11.55
CA THR A 305 -0.40 17.93 -11.30
C THR A 305 -0.57 19.29 -11.97
N PHE A 306 -1.21 19.36 -13.14
CA PHE A 306 -1.39 20.62 -13.89
C PHE A 306 -2.77 21.27 -13.77
N GLY A 307 -3.73 20.61 -13.11
CA GLY A 307 -5.11 21.09 -12.95
C GLY A 307 -5.40 21.91 -11.68
N GLY A 308 -4.37 22.35 -10.96
CA GLY A 308 -4.48 23.13 -9.71
C GLY A 308 -3.93 24.53 -9.84
#